data_AF-S4PQ24-F1
#
_entry.id   AF-S4PQ24-F1
#
_cell.length_a   1.000
_cell.length_b   1.000
_cell.length_c   1.000
_cell.angle_alpha   90.00
_cell.angle_beta   90.00
_cell.angle_gamma   90.00
#
_symmetry.space_group_name_H-M   'P 1'
#
loop_
_entity.id
_entity.type
_entity.pdbx_description
1 polymer ?
#
loop_
_entity_poly.entity_id
_entity_poly.type
_entity_poly.pdbx_seq_one_letter_code
_entity_poly.pdbx_strand_id
1 'polypeptide(L)'
;METHALATAGSDGLIRGWDLRRLTSPMFTLKGCECAVRRVQFSPHAPSVIAAVSYDFTTRIWDLKRGCDPLETIRHHSEFTYG
;
A
#
# COMPACT_ATOMS: atom_id res chain seq x y z
N MET A 1 12.18 0.58 9.83
CA MET A 1 11.68 1.80 9.15
C MET A 1 11.37 2.78 10.25
N GLU A 2 12.13 3.86 10.32
CA GLU A 2 11.98 4.85 11.40
C GLU A 2 10.64 5.60 11.28
N THR A 3 10.19 6.15 12.41
CA THR A 3 8.88 6.72 12.77
C THR A 3 8.34 7.85 11.87
N HIS A 4 8.97 8.13 10.73
CA HIS A 4 8.65 9.25 9.84
C HIS A 4 8.23 8.80 8.43
N ALA A 5 7.88 7.53 8.26
CA ALA A 5 7.35 7.02 7.00
C ALA A 5 5.84 7.26 6.90
N LEU A 6 5.38 7.88 5.82
CA LEU A 6 3.97 8.06 5.50
C LEU A 6 3.64 7.27 4.22
N ALA A 7 2.50 6.57 4.22
CA ALA A 7 1.96 5.95 3.02
C ALA A 7 0.73 6.72 2.56
N THR A 8 0.67 7.01 1.27
CA THR A 8 -0.49 7.61 0.61
C THR A 8 -0.91 6.72 -0.54
N ALA A 9 -2.19 6.70 -0.86
CA ALA A 9 -2.68 6.00 -2.04
C ALA A 9 -3.68 6.87 -2.79
N GLY A 10 -3.84 6.62 -4.09
CA GLY A 10 -4.63 7.46 -4.97
C GLY A 10 -5.61 6.71 -5.85
N SER A 11 -6.41 7.48 -6.57
CA SER A 11 -7.31 6.96 -7.60
C SER A 11 -6.58 6.41 -8.83
N ASP A 12 -5.27 6.66 -8.95
CA ASP A 12 -4.38 6.13 -9.97
C ASP A 12 -3.98 4.66 -9.74
N GLY A 13 -4.49 4.02 -8.67
CA GLY A 13 -4.16 2.63 -8.33
C GLY A 13 -2.77 2.47 -7.73
N LEU A 14 -2.09 3.57 -7.40
CA LEU A 14 -0.73 3.54 -6.89
C LEU A 14 -0.69 3.88 -5.40
N ILE A 15 0.25 3.24 -4.71
CA ILE A 15 0.59 3.53 -3.33
C ILE A 15 2.00 4.11 -3.32
N ARG A 16 2.18 5.25 -2.67
CA ARG A 16 3.47 5.94 -2.56
C ARG A 16 3.86 6.07 -1.10
N GLY A 17 5.11 5.75 -0.81
CA GLY A 17 5.74 5.95 0.50
C GLY A 17 6.59 7.20 0.53
N TRP A 18 6.58 7.90 1.65
CA TRP A 18 7.27 9.18 1.83
C TRP A 18 8.09 9.17 3.11
N ASP A 19 9.29 9.73 3.06
CA ASP A 19 10.01 10.13 4.26
C ASP A 19 9.58 11.56 4.59
N LEU A 20 8.93 11.79 5.74
CA LEU A 20 8.49 13.13 6.13
C LEU A 20 9.67 14.11 6.29
N ARG A 21 10.89 13.62 6.46
CA ARG A 21 12.11 14.44 6.48
C ARG A 21 12.55 14.88 5.08
N ARG A 22 12.06 14.21 4.03
CA ARG A 22 12.41 14.47 2.62
C ARG A 22 11.23 14.14 1.69
N LEU A 23 10.34 15.12 1.54
CA LEU A 23 9.11 15.01 0.74
C LEU A 23 9.28 15.28 -0.76
N THR A 24 10.51 15.44 -1.25
CA THR A 24 10.77 15.81 -2.66
C THR A 24 10.43 14.72 -3.66
N SER A 25 10.47 13.45 -3.23
CA SER A 25 10.24 12.29 -4.09
C SER A 25 9.75 11.12 -3.23
N PRO A 26 8.85 10.27 -3.74
CA PRO A 26 8.44 9.07 -3.02
C PRO A 26 9.64 8.13 -2.84
N MET A 27 9.76 7.54 -1.65
CA MET A 27 10.77 6.52 -1.33
C MET A 27 10.53 5.23 -2.11
N PHE A 28 9.26 4.88 -2.30
CA PHE A 28 8.83 3.71 -3.05
C PHE A 28 7.46 3.97 -3.68
N THR A 29 7.17 3.23 -4.74
CA THR A 29 5.86 3.18 -5.37
C THR A 29 5.45 1.72 -5.53
N LEU A 30 4.34 1.34 -4.93
CA LEU A 30 3.78 0.00 -5.05
C LEU A 30 2.71 0.00 -6.12
N LYS A 31 2.80 -1.00 -6.98
CA LYS A 31 1.87 -1.26 -8.07
C LYS A 31 1.07 -2.51 -7.76
N GLY A 32 -0.01 -2.69 -8.50
CA GLY A 32 -0.81 -3.90 -8.45
C GLY A 32 -2.30 -3.61 -8.41
N CYS A 33 -2.73 -2.61 -7.64
CA CYS A 33 -4.15 -2.24 -7.61
C CYS A 33 -4.59 -1.78 -9.01
N GLU A 34 -5.60 -2.45 -9.55
CA GLU A 34 -6.12 -2.20 -10.90
C GLU A 34 -7.15 -1.07 -10.91
N CYS A 35 -7.62 -0.68 -9.72
CA CYS A 35 -8.57 0.39 -9.49
C CYS A 35 -8.09 1.32 -8.38
N ALA A 36 -8.86 2.38 -8.13
CA ALA A 36 -8.57 3.36 -7.10
C ALA A 36 -8.37 2.70 -5.72
N VAL A 37 -7.30 3.09 -5.02
CA VAL A 37 -6.99 2.55 -3.69
C VAL A 37 -7.76 3.33 -2.65
N ARG A 38 -8.60 2.63 -1.88
CA ARG A 38 -9.50 3.24 -0.90
C ARG A 38 -8.81 3.49 0.43
N ARG A 39 -7.93 2.58 0.86
CA ARG A 39 -7.16 2.72 2.09
C ARG A 39 -5.82 2.00 1.98
N VAL A 40 -4.82 2.54 2.67
CA VAL A 40 -3.49 1.97 2.83
C VAL A 40 -3.07 2.08 4.30
N GLN A 41 -2.39 1.06 4.82
CA GLN A 41 -1.90 1.05 6.19
C GLN A 41 -0.60 0.26 6.33
N PHE A 42 0.32 0.76 7.15
CA PHE A 42 1.46 -0.03 7.63
C PHE A 42 1.00 -1.06 8.66
N SER A 43 1.65 -2.23 8.67
CA SER A 43 1.45 -3.19 9.74
C SER A 43 1.99 -2.62 11.07
N PRO A 44 1.21 -2.68 12.16
CA PRO A 44 1.68 -2.28 13.48
C PRO A 44 2.73 -3.26 14.05
N HIS A 45 2.83 -4.47 13.49
CA HIS A 45 3.75 -5.51 13.96
C HIS A 45 5.02 -5.63 13.11
N ALA A 46 4.95 -5.25 11.84
CA ALA A 46 6.04 -5.40 10.89
C ALA A 46 6.21 -4.10 10.08
N PRO A 47 7.20 -3.24 10.41
CA PRO A 47 7.34 -1.92 9.79
C PRO A 47 7.56 -1.93 8.27
N SER A 48 7.98 -3.05 7.68
CA SER A 48 8.14 -3.19 6.23
C SER A 48 6.88 -3.67 5.51
N VAL A 49 5.84 -4.06 6.23
CA VAL A 49 4.62 -4.62 5.66
C VAL A 49 3.58 -3.52 5.50
N ILE A 50 2.99 -3.46 4.31
CA ILE A 50 1.88 -2.57 3.98
C ILE A 50 0.71 -3.40 3.47
N ALA A 51 -0.50 -3.04 3.89
CA ALA A 51 -1.74 -3.54 3.34
C ALA A 51 -2.50 -2.40 2.65
N ALA A 52 -3.17 -2.72 1.55
CA ALA A 52 -4.10 -1.79 0.92
C ALA A 52 -5.31 -2.52 0.36
N VAL A 53 -6.42 -1.78 0.30
CA VAL A 53 -7.69 -2.23 -0.27
C VAL A 53 -8.07 -1.33 -1.43
N SER A 54 -8.54 -1.95 -2.51
CA SER A 54 -8.82 -1.31 -3.78
C SER A 54 -10.26 -1.55 -4.21
N TYR A 55 -10.77 -0.68 -5.09
CA TYR A 55 -12.08 -0.85 -5.72
C TYR A 55 -12.15 -2.03 -6.70
N ASP A 56 -11.04 -2.72 -6.96
CA ASP A 56 -10.99 -3.99 -7.70
C ASP A 56 -11.38 -5.21 -6.83
N PHE A 57 -11.93 -4.96 -5.63
CA PHE A 57 -12.34 -5.94 -4.62
C PHE A 57 -11.20 -6.81 -4.08
N THR A 58 -9.95 -6.36 -4.28
CA THR A 58 -8.77 -7.05 -3.74
C THR A 58 -8.20 -6.34 -2.52
N THR A 59 -7.70 -7.15 -1.59
CA THR A 59 -6.75 -6.70 -0.57
C THR A 59 -5.37 -7.18 -0.98
N ARG A 60 -4.40 -6.28 -1.00
CA ARG A 60 -3.03 -6.61 -1.38
C ARG A 60 -2.09 -6.31 -0.22
N ILE A 61 -1.11 -7.18 -0.06
CA ILE A 61 -0.07 -7.08 0.96
C ILE A 61 1.27 -6.96 0.25
N TRP A 62 2.12 -6.05 0.73
CA TRP A 62 3.49 -5.90 0.28
C TRP A 62 4.43 -6.04 1.47
N ASP A 63 5.59 -6.64 1.25
CA ASP A 63 6.73 -6.53 2.15
C ASP A 63 7.85 -5.79 1.42
N LEU A 64 8.11 -4.55 1.85
CA LEU A 64 9.09 -3.66 1.25
C LEU A 64 10.53 -4.19 1.33
N LYS A 65 10.80 -5.22 2.15
CA LYS A 65 12.09 -5.92 2.15
C LYS A 65 12.25 -6.89 0.99
N ARG A 66 11.14 -7.40 0.45
CA ARG A 66 11.11 -8.39 -0.64
C ARG A 66 10.98 -7.75 -2.02
N GLY A 67 10.48 -6.52 -2.07
CA GLY A 67 10.37 -5.75 -3.31
C GLY A 67 9.16 -4.82 -3.31
N CYS A 68 8.80 -4.34 -4.49
CA CYS A 68 7.63 -3.47 -4.72
C CYS A 68 6.44 -4.22 -5.32
N ASP A 69 6.57 -5.52 -5.60
CA ASP A 69 5.50 -6.37 -6.09
C ASP A 69 4.63 -6.88 -4.92
N PRO A 70 3.32 -7.10 -5.14
CA PRO A 70 2.45 -7.66 -4.12
C PRO A 70 2.97 -9.02 -3.67
N LEU A 71 3.17 -9.18 -2.36
CA LEU A 71 3.45 -10.46 -1.72
C LEU A 71 2.23 -11.37 -1.81
N GLU A 72 1.04 -10.81 -1.63
CA GLU A 72 -0.21 -11.54 -1.64
C GLU A 72 -1.33 -10.67 -2.21
N THR A 73 -2.26 -11.30 -2.93
CA THR A 73 -3.49 -10.68 -3.43
C THR A 73 -4.67 -11.53 -2.99
N ILE A 74 -5.45 -11.00 -2.08
CA ILE A 74 -6.59 -11.67 -1.46
C ILE A 74 -7.86 -11.21 -2.19
N ARG A 75 -8.61 -12.19 -2.73
CA ARG A 75 -9.80 -11.97 -3.59
C ARG A 75 -11.08 -12.53 -2.96
N HIS A 76 -11.23 -12.37 -1.64
CA HIS A 76 -12.41 -12.89 -0.94
C HIS A 76 -13.61 -11.94 -0.97
N HIS A 77 -13.38 -10.65 -1.13
CA HIS A 77 -14.47 -9.68 -1.23
C HIS A 77 -15.06 -9.69 -2.64
N SER A 78 -16.39 -9.66 -2.73
CA SER A 78 -17.14 -9.52 -3.98
C SER A 78 -17.59 -8.08 -4.25
N GLU A 79 -17.35 -7.18 -3.29
CA GLU A 79 -17.75 -5.77 -3.31
C GLU A 79 -16.71 -4.90 -2.59
N PHE A 80 -17.01 -3.60 -2.46
CA PHE A 80 -16.12 -2.59 -1.90
C PHE A 80 -15.57 -2.98 -0.53
N THR A 81 -14.24 -3.06 -0.46
CA THR A 81 -13.53 -3.38 0.78
C THR A 81 -13.04 -2.10 1.44
N TYR A 82 -13.25 -2.01 2.75
CA TYR A 82 -12.73 -0.98 3.63
C TYR A 82 -12.06 -1.66 4.82
N GLY A 83 -10.93 -1.12 5.26
CA GLY A 83 -10.27 -1.46 6.52
C GLY A 83 -10.17 -0.22 7.36
#